data_AF-A0A1E4CIS1-F1
#
_entry.id   AF-A0A1E4CIS1-F1
#
_cell.length_a   1.000
_cell.length_b   1.000
_cell.length_c   1.000
_cell.angle_alpha   90.00
_cell.angle_beta   90.00
_cell.angle_gamma   90.00
#
_symmetry.space_group_name_H-M   'P 1'
#
loop_
_entity.id
_entity.type
_entity.pdbx_description
1 polymer ?
#
loop_
_entity_poly.entity_id
_entity_poly.type
_entity_poly.pdbx_seq_one_letter_code
_entity_poly.pdbx_strand_id
1 'polypeptide(L)'
;MKQLVAIARAFATEADLILMDEPFVSLDQPTREHMQREVLDIWRHMKRTVIFVTHNLEEAVYLADRVLILSAKPARIVAELTIPLQHPRDPLSTEFTEIRSKCVQWLHASH
;
A
#
# COMPACT_ATOMS: atom_id res chain seq x y z
N MET A 1 -8.36 -8.45 -14.72
CA MET A 1 -7.68 -7.92 -15.93
C MET A 1 -7.80 -6.40 -16.11
N LYS A 2 -9.01 -5.78 -16.09
CA LYS A 2 -9.15 -4.33 -16.35
C LYS A 2 -8.37 -3.42 -15.38
N GLN A 3 -8.24 -3.81 -14.12
CA GLN A 3 -7.58 -3.05 -13.06
C GLN A 3 -6.06 -2.99 -13.26
N LEU A 4 -5.43 -4.11 -13.61
CA LEU A 4 -3.99 -4.15 -13.95
C LEU A 4 -3.67 -3.26 -15.15
N VAL A 5 -4.53 -3.26 -16.17
CA VAL A 5 -4.36 -2.39 -17.35
C VAL A 5 -4.42 -0.91 -16.95
N ALA A 6 -5.29 -0.54 -16.00
CA ALA A 6 -5.36 0.83 -15.51
C ALA A 6 -4.09 1.23 -14.74
N ILE A 7 -3.57 0.35 -13.89
CA ILE A 7 -2.34 0.59 -13.13
C ILE A 7 -1.14 0.64 -14.09
N ALA A 8 -0.98 -0.35 -14.97
CA ALA A 8 0.08 -0.37 -15.97
C ALA A 8 0.04 0.87 -16.88
N ARG A 9 -1.15 1.36 -17.26
CA ARG A 9 -1.29 2.61 -18.00
C ARG A 9 -0.82 3.81 -17.19
N ALA A 10 -1.09 3.87 -15.89
CA ALA A 10 -0.59 4.94 -15.04
C ALA A 10 0.94 4.92 -14.99
N PHE A 11 1.55 3.74 -14.86
CA PHE A 11 3.01 3.58 -14.90
C PHE A 11 3.63 3.84 -16.28
N ALA A 12 2.91 3.55 -17.37
CA ALA A 12 3.36 3.82 -18.74
C ALA A 12 3.38 5.33 -19.07
N THR A 13 2.72 6.16 -18.28
CA THR A 13 2.88 7.62 -18.38
C THR A 13 4.20 8.04 -17.73
N GLU A 14 4.89 9.03 -18.29
CA GLU A 14 6.10 9.61 -17.69
C GLU A 14 5.78 10.54 -16.49
N ALA A 15 4.71 10.26 -15.75
CA ALA A 15 4.27 11.08 -14.63
C ALA A 15 5.26 11.01 -13.46
N ASP A 16 5.47 12.15 -12.79
CA ASP A 16 6.29 12.24 -11.58
C ASP A 16 5.61 11.65 -10.34
N LEU A 17 4.27 11.63 -10.35
CA LEU A 17 3.41 11.20 -9.25
C LEU A 17 2.22 10.39 -9.77
N ILE A 18 2.01 9.22 -9.18
CA ILE A 18 0.85 8.36 -9.42
C ILE A 18 -0.02 8.35 -8.16
N LEU A 19 -1.32 8.62 -8.34
CA LEU A 19 -2.33 8.56 -7.29
C LEU A 19 -3.25 7.36 -7.54
N MET A 20 -3.45 6.53 -6.53
CA MET A 20 -4.36 5.39 -6.60
C MET A 20 -5.36 5.41 -5.45
N ASP A 21 -6.65 5.32 -5.77
CA ASP A 21 -7.71 5.19 -4.77
C ASP A 21 -8.20 3.74 -4.78
N GLU A 22 -7.99 3.03 -3.67
CA GLU A 22 -8.44 1.66 -3.44
C GLU A 22 -8.06 0.69 -4.59
N PRO A 23 -6.76 0.57 -4.93
CA PRO A 23 -6.30 -0.05 -6.18
C PRO A 23 -6.65 -1.53 -6.34
N PHE A 24 -6.94 -2.26 -5.25
CA PHE A 24 -7.23 -3.70 -5.26
C PHE A 24 -8.56 -4.09 -4.59
N VAL A 25 -9.46 -3.12 -4.38
CA VAL A 25 -10.71 -3.26 -3.57
C VAL A 25 -11.71 -4.32 -4.07
N SER A 26 -11.52 -4.82 -5.29
CA SER A 26 -12.45 -5.71 -6.00
C SER A 26 -11.84 -7.05 -6.40
N LEU A 27 -10.65 -7.37 -5.88
CA LEU A 27 -9.94 -8.59 -6.21
C LEU A 27 -10.07 -9.63 -5.09
N ASP A 28 -10.23 -10.90 -5.47
CA ASP A 28 -10.07 -12.01 -4.54
C ASP A 28 -8.62 -12.10 -4.03
N GLN A 29 -8.43 -12.77 -2.89
CA GLN A 29 -7.14 -12.79 -2.19
C GLN A 29 -5.98 -13.27 -3.09
N PRO A 30 -6.03 -14.44 -3.77
CA PRO A 30 -4.96 -14.87 -4.67
C PRO A 30 -4.66 -13.88 -5.79
N THR A 31 -5.71 -13.34 -6.43
CA THR A 31 -5.54 -12.37 -7.51
C THR A 31 -4.93 -11.06 -6.99
N ARG A 32 -5.36 -10.59 -5.81
CA ARG A 32 -4.81 -9.39 -5.18
C ARG A 32 -3.32 -9.54 -4.89
N GLU A 33 -2.92 -10.64 -4.26
CA GLU A 33 -1.50 -10.90 -3.95
C GLU A 33 -0.65 -10.94 -5.22
N HIS A 34 -1.14 -11.59 -6.28
CA HIS A 34 -0.45 -11.60 -7.57
C HIS A 34 -0.32 -10.18 -8.14
N MET A 35 -1.41 -9.41 -8.13
CA MET A 35 -1.42 -8.04 -8.66
C MET A 35 -0.51 -7.10 -7.86
N GLN A 36 -0.46 -7.24 -6.53
CA GLN A 36 0.44 -6.47 -5.68
C GLN A 36 1.91 -6.75 -6.03
N ARG A 37 2.27 -8.01 -6.28
CA ARG A 37 3.61 -8.38 -6.76
C ARG A 37 3.96 -7.73 -8.09
N GLU A 38 3.06 -7.82 -9.08
CA GLU A 38 3.27 -7.21 -10.41
C GLU A 38 3.45 -5.68 -10.31
N VAL A 39 2.60 -5.01 -9.53
CA VAL A 39 2.69 -3.56 -9.32
C VAL A 39 4.00 -3.18 -8.64
N LEU A 40 4.41 -3.95 -7.62
CA LEU A 40 5.67 -3.74 -6.93
C LEU A 40 6.86 -3.90 -7.87
N ASP A 41 6.86 -4.92 -8.72
CA ASP A 41 7.93 -5.15 -9.68
C ASP A 41 7.99 -4.03 -10.74
N ILE A 42 6.86 -3.58 -11.28
CA ILE A 42 6.82 -2.41 -12.18
C ILE A 42 7.39 -1.17 -11.49
N TRP A 43 6.95 -0.90 -10.25
CA TRP A 43 7.42 0.23 -9.48
C TRP A 43 8.93 0.16 -9.21
N ARG A 44 9.49 -1.01 -8.88
CA ARG A 44 10.93 -1.18 -8.63
C ARG A 44 11.79 -0.83 -9.84
N HIS A 45 11.30 -1.05 -11.06
CA HIS A 45 12.01 -0.70 -12.28
C HIS A 45 11.90 0.80 -12.62
N MET A 46 10.74 1.41 -12.38
CA MET A 46 10.47 2.79 -12.79
C MET A 46 10.77 3.84 -11.71
N LYS A 47 10.75 3.43 -10.43
CA LYS A 47 11.00 4.25 -9.23
C LYS A 47 10.20 5.56 -9.18
N ARG A 48 8.94 5.52 -9.62
CA ARG A 48 8.03 6.67 -9.59
C ARG A 48 7.49 6.91 -8.18
N THR A 49 7.11 8.15 -7.87
CA THR A 49 6.43 8.47 -6.61
C THR A 49 5.00 7.98 -6.69
N VAL A 50 4.56 7.19 -5.71
CA VAL A 50 3.21 6.64 -5.65
C VAL A 50 2.58 7.02 -4.32
N ILE A 51 1.36 7.55 -4.37
CA ILE A 51 0.49 7.71 -3.20
C ILE A 51 -0.75 6.89 -3.46
N PHE A 52 -1.12 6.04 -2.51
CA PHE A 52 -2.35 5.28 -2.59
C PHE A 52 -3.13 5.29 -1.28
N VAL A 53 -4.44 5.16 -1.41
CA VAL A 53 -5.36 5.03 -0.28
C VAL A 53 -5.89 3.61 -0.29
N THR A 54 -5.85 2.96 0.88
CA THR A 54 -6.41 1.63 1.09
C THR A 54 -6.93 1.52 2.51
N HIS A 55 -8.00 0.76 2.69
CA HIS A 55 -8.47 0.31 3.99
C HIS A 55 -7.83 -1.04 4.42
N ASN A 56 -6.97 -1.64 3.60
CA ASN A 56 -6.26 -2.88 3.90
C ASN A 56 -4.86 -2.60 4.45
N LEU A 57 -4.66 -2.92 5.73
CA LEU A 57 -3.36 -2.73 6.40
C LEU A 57 -2.24 -3.59 5.86
N GLU A 58 -2.56 -4.82 5.43
CA GLU A 58 -1.54 -5.71 4.87
C GLU A 58 -1.01 -5.15 3.55
N GLU A 59 -1.89 -4.62 2.71
CA GLU A 59 -1.51 -3.91 1.49
C GLU A 59 -0.64 -2.68 1.78
N ALA A 60 -1.05 -1.86 2.75
CA ALA A 60 -0.30 -0.67 3.14
C ALA A 60 1.13 -1.02 3.59
N VAL A 61 1.28 -2.03 4.46
CA VAL A 61 2.59 -2.48 4.97
C VAL A 61 3.36 -3.27 3.90
N TYR A 62 2.70 -3.89 2.93
CA TYR A 62 3.37 -4.62 1.84
C TYR A 62 3.97 -3.68 0.80
N LEU A 63 3.22 -2.66 0.36
CA LEU A 63 3.61 -1.80 -0.76
C LEU A 63 4.32 -0.51 -0.34
N ALA A 64 3.97 0.10 0.79
CA ALA A 64 4.39 1.47 1.09
C ALA A 64 5.71 1.56 1.84
N ASP A 65 6.53 2.56 1.55
CA ASP A 65 7.71 2.87 2.37
C ASP A 65 7.34 3.72 3.61
N ARG A 66 6.22 4.46 3.52
CA ARG A 66 5.64 5.28 4.58
C ARG A 66 4.12 5.10 4.60
N VAL A 67 3.55 4.93 5.80
CA VAL A 67 2.11 4.78 6.02
C VAL A 67 1.63 5.93 6.89
N LEU A 68 0.66 6.69 6.38
CA LEU A 68 -0.06 7.72 7.13
C LEU A 68 -1.41 7.16 7.57
N ILE A 69 -1.69 7.22 8.86
CA ILE A 69 -2.97 6.75 9.42
C ILE A 69 -3.88 7.97 9.61
N LEU A 70 -5.11 7.85 9.14
CA LEU A 70 -6.13 8.88 9.24
C LEU A 70 -7.13 8.54 10.34
N SER A 71 -7.58 9.54 11.11
CA SER A 71 -8.68 9.41 12.07
C SER A 71 -10.03 9.22 11.39
N ALA A 72 -11.02 8.85 12.19
CA ALA A 72 -12.42 9.01 11.81
C ALA A 72 -12.76 10.48 11.47
N LYS A 73 -13.92 10.70 10.86
CA LYS A 73 -14.38 12.02 10.43
C LYS A 73 -14.49 12.98 11.63
N PRO A 74 -14.00 14.23 11.52
CA PRO A 74 -13.23 14.80 10.43
C PRO A 74 -11.79 14.24 10.38
N ALA A 75 -11.33 13.83 9.20
CA ALA A 75 -10.05 13.12 9.05
C ALA A 75 -8.85 14.01 9.40
N ARG A 76 -7.97 13.50 10.26
CA ARG A 76 -6.68 14.06 10.63
C ARG A 76 -5.61 12.97 10.55
N ILE A 77 -4.36 13.36 10.30
CA ILE A 77 -3.24 12.42 10.43
C ILE A 77 -3.00 12.18 11.92
N VAL A 78 -3.12 10.93 12.34
CA VAL A 78 -2.96 10.50 13.75
C VAL A 78 -1.65 9.77 13.99
N ALA A 79 -1.08 9.19 12.93
CA ALA A 79 0.22 8.55 12.99
C ALA A 79 0.89 8.57 11.62
N GLU A 80 2.22 8.57 11.66
CA GLU A 80 3.09 8.32 10.52
C GLU A 80 4.05 7.19 10.89
N LEU A 81 4.12 6.16 10.04
CA LEU A 81 5.01 5.03 10.22
C LEU A 81 5.91 4.89 9.00
N THR A 82 7.22 4.91 9.22
CA THR A 82 8.20 4.48 8.22
C THR A 82 8.33 2.95 8.28
N ILE A 83 8.37 2.29 7.12
CA ILE A 83 8.48 0.84 7.02
C ILE A 83 9.95 0.49 6.70
N PRO A 84 10.76 0.05 7.69
CA PRO A 84 12.19 -0.19 7.50
C PRO A 84 12.51 -1.50 6.76
N LEU A 85 11.51 -2.14 6.15
CA LEU A 85 11.65 -3.42 5.44
C LEU A 85 11.89 -3.18 3.95
N GLN A 86 12.92 -3.82 3.41
CA GLN A 86 13.24 -3.78 1.99
C GLN A 86 12.24 -4.61 1.18
N HIS A 87 12.00 -4.19 -0.07
CA HIS A 87 11.18 -4.93 -1.02
C HIS A 87 12.00 -6.00 -1.75
N PRO A 88 11.44 -7.19 -2.06
CA PRO A 88 10.09 -7.63 -1.71
C PRO A 88 9.99 -8.06 -0.23
N ARG A 89 8.87 -7.74 0.42
CA ARG A 89 8.61 -8.06 1.82
C ARG A 89 7.97 -9.44 1.96
N ASP A 90 8.25 -10.13 3.06
CA ASP A 90 7.56 -11.36 3.44
C ASP A 90 6.42 -11.04 4.42
N PRO A 91 5.13 -11.18 4.02
CA PRO A 91 3.98 -10.96 4.90
C PRO A 91 3.95 -11.87 6.13
N LEU A 92 4.67 -13.00 6.09
CA LEU A 92 4.75 -13.98 7.19
C LEU A 92 5.92 -13.69 8.16
N SER A 93 6.79 -12.73 7.84
CA SER A 93 7.89 -12.37 8.72
C SER A 93 7.39 -11.75 10.03
N THR A 94 8.20 -11.90 11.08
CA THR A 94 7.87 -11.37 12.41
C THR A 94 7.83 -9.85 12.36
N GLU A 95 8.81 -9.24 11.70
CA GLU A 95 8.97 -7.80 11.56
C GLU A 95 7.79 -7.18 10.80
N PHE A 96 7.30 -7.84 9.73
CA PHE A 96 6.10 -7.40 9.01
C PHE A 96 4.87 -7.43 9.93
N THR A 97 4.69 -8.53 10.65
CA THR A 97 3.56 -8.71 11.57
C THR A 97 3.57 -7.69 12.71
N GLU A 98 4.74 -7.35 13.23
CA GLU A 98 4.91 -6.31 14.25
C GLU A 98 4.51 -4.92 13.73
N ILE A 99 4.95 -4.56 12.53
CA ILE A 99 4.60 -3.27 11.91
C ILE A 99 3.09 -3.20 11.64
N ARG A 100 2.50 -4.27 11.08
CA ARG A 100 1.05 -4.36 10.88
C ARG A 100 0.30 -4.18 12.20
N SER A 101 0.78 -4.81 13.27
CA SER A 101 0.18 -4.69 14.61
C SER A 101 0.26 -3.27 15.16
N LYS A 102 1.36 -2.54 14.92
CA LYS A 102 1.47 -1.11 15.27
C LYS A 102 0.44 -0.27 14.51
N CYS A 103 0.23 -0.52 13.21
CA CYS A 103 -0.79 0.18 12.45
C CYS A 103 -2.21 -0.05 13.01
N VAL A 104 -2.52 -1.29 13.40
CA VAL A 104 -3.79 -1.64 14.06
C VAL A 104 -3.98 -0.87 15.36
N GLN A 105 -2.95 -0.78 16.20
CA GLN A 105 -3.00 -0.04 17.47
C GLN A 105 -3.35 1.44 17.27
N TRP A 106 -2.73 2.09 16.28
CA TRP A 106 -3.01 3.49 15.97
C TRP A 106 -4.44 3.72 15.45
N LEU A 107 -4.95 2.82 14.61
CA LEU A 107 -6.34 2.90 14.15
C LEU A 107 -7.33 2.78 15.32
N HIS A 108 -7.10 1.85 16.25
CA HIS A 108 -7.95 1.70 17.43
C HIS A 108 -7.82 2.85 18.42
N ALA A 109 -6.63 3.43 18.60
CA ALA A 109 -6.42 4.58 19.48
C ALA A 109 -7.03 5.89 18.93
N SER A 110 -7.45 5.90 17.67
CA SER A 110 -7.99 7.07 16.97
C SER A 110 -9.53 7.06 16.84
N HIS A 111 -10.16 6.05 17.43
CA HIS A 111 -11.60 5.98 17.69
C HIS A 111 -11.91 6.45 19.11
#